data_AF-A0A2E4Y9S1-F1
#
_entry.id   AF-A0A2E4Y9S1-F1
#
_cell.length_a   1.000
_cell.length_b   1.000
_cell.length_c   1.000
_cell.angle_alpha   90.00
_cell.angle_beta   90.00
_cell.angle_gamma   90.00
#
_symmetry.space_group_name_H-M   'P 1'
#
loop_
_entity.id
_entity.type
_entity.pdbx_description
1 polymer ?
#
loop_
_entity_poly.entity_id
_entity_poly.type
_entity_poly.pdbx_seq_one_letter_code
_entity_poly.pdbx_strand_id
1 'polypeptide(L)'
;MANTVGIMYQPNAYCYKVTIENAANSARDLRAEDDAVDEAAEAIIKELNPLAYFIVNDASGVIHLVMDASYSSASELQARIRMIGKDPDPATTTSIGPNDIDISGSDVVAASSITVA
;
A
#
# COMPACT_ATOMS: atom_id res chain seq x y z
N MET A 1 -19.11 -2.04 -23.83
CA MET A 1 -19.34 -2.99 -22.72
C MET A 1 -20.60 -2.57 -21.98
N ALA A 2 -21.52 -3.51 -21.72
CA ALA A 2 -22.69 -3.23 -20.90
C ALA A 2 -22.26 -3.20 -19.45
N ASN A 3 -22.34 -2.03 -18.80
CA ASN A 3 -22.05 -1.91 -17.38
C ASN A 3 -23.10 -2.69 -16.59
N THR A 4 -22.68 -3.66 -15.77
CA THR A 4 -23.58 -4.37 -14.86
C THR A 4 -23.54 -3.68 -13.50
N VAL A 5 -24.71 -3.38 -12.94
CA VAL A 5 -24.82 -2.71 -11.64
C VAL A 5 -24.07 -3.50 -10.56
N GLY A 6 -23.29 -2.80 -9.74
CA GLY A 6 -22.52 -3.38 -8.65
C GLY A 6 -21.14 -3.92 -9.05
N ILE A 7 -20.80 -3.94 -10.34
CA ILE A 7 -19.45 -4.29 -10.81
C ILE A 7 -18.64 -3.02 -10.99
N MET A 8 -17.48 -2.96 -10.36
CA MET A 8 -16.50 -1.92 -10.61
C MET A 8 -15.84 -2.15 -11.98
N TYR A 9 -15.96 -1.18 -12.88
CA TYR A 9 -15.39 -1.24 -14.22
C TYR A 9 -14.08 -0.44 -14.29
N GLN A 10 -12.99 -1.12 -14.70
CA GLN A 10 -11.60 -0.64 -14.54
C GLN A 10 -10.75 -0.85 -15.81
N PRO A 11 -11.11 -0.23 -16.96
CA PRO A 11 -10.39 -0.46 -18.21
C PRO A 11 -9.00 0.18 -18.25
N ASN A 12 -8.79 1.28 -17.52
CA ASN A 12 -7.59 2.13 -17.65
C ASN A 12 -6.85 2.35 -16.32
N ALA A 13 -7.41 1.87 -15.20
CA ALA A 13 -6.80 2.00 -13.88
C ALA A 13 -7.34 0.91 -12.95
N TYR A 14 -6.48 0.41 -12.07
CA TYR A 14 -6.86 -0.52 -11.01
C TYR A 14 -6.84 0.18 -9.66
N CYS A 15 -7.72 -0.25 -8.76
CA CYS A 15 -7.79 0.28 -7.40
C CYS A 15 -7.38 -0.80 -6.42
N TYR A 16 -6.59 -0.43 -5.42
CA TYR A 16 -6.06 -1.35 -4.42
C TYR A 16 -6.27 -0.78 -3.02
N LYS A 17 -6.47 -1.68 -2.07
CA LYS A 17 -6.33 -1.41 -0.65
C LYS A 17 -5.04 -2.05 -0.18
N VAL A 18 -4.13 -1.23 0.31
CA VAL A 18 -2.89 -1.66 0.98
C VAL A 18 -3.11 -1.57 2.48
N THR A 19 -2.65 -2.56 3.22
CA THR A 19 -2.58 -2.52 4.69
C THR A 19 -1.12 -2.72 5.10
N ILE A 20 -0.54 -1.72 5.76
CA ILE A 20 0.86 -1.75 6.19
C ILE A 20 0.97 -2.53 7.48
N GLU A 21 1.74 -3.61 7.44
CA GLU A 21 1.83 -4.58 8.53
C GLU A 21 3.27 -5.07 8.74
N ASN A 22 3.60 -5.37 9.99
CA ASN A 22 4.85 -6.03 10.34
C ASN A 22 4.81 -7.54 10.04
N ALA A 23 5.93 -8.24 10.22
CA ALA A 23 6.03 -9.69 9.99
C ALA A 23 5.01 -10.55 10.77
N ALA A 24 4.39 -10.00 11.82
CA ALA A 24 3.35 -10.64 12.62
C ALA A 24 1.91 -10.29 12.17
N ASN A 25 1.75 -9.67 10.99
CA ASN A 25 0.48 -9.18 10.44
C ASN A 25 -0.23 -8.19 11.38
N SER A 26 0.54 -7.38 12.10
CA SER A 26 0.02 -6.31 12.93
C SER A 26 0.14 -4.99 12.19
N ALA A 27 -1.01 -4.35 11.96
CA ALA A 27 -1.10 -3.02 11.35
C ALA A 27 -0.15 -2.02 12.01
N ARG A 28 0.50 -1.19 11.18
CA ARG A 28 1.37 -0.09 11.60
C ARG A 28 0.58 1.22 11.54
N ASP A 29 0.62 2.01 12.62
CA ASP A 29 -0.07 3.30 12.68
C ASP A 29 0.76 4.33 11.91
N LEU A 30 0.26 4.74 10.73
CA LEU A 30 0.95 5.68 9.85
C LEU A 30 0.88 7.14 10.34
N ARG A 31 0.04 7.46 11.34
CA ARG A 31 -0.08 8.83 11.87
C ARG A 31 1.01 9.15 12.87
N ALA A 32 1.44 8.13 13.62
CA ALA A 32 2.61 8.23 14.48
C ALA A 32 3.90 8.14 13.67
N GLU A 33 3.78 7.69 12.43
CA GLU A 33 4.87 7.56 11.48
C GLU A 33 5.13 8.87 10.76
N ASP A 34 4.12 9.63 10.34
CA ASP A 34 4.23 10.95 9.67
C ASP A 34 4.65 12.06 10.66
N ASP A 35 5.90 12.01 11.13
CA ASP A 35 6.48 13.01 12.04
C ASP A 35 7.85 13.57 11.62
N ALA A 36 8.43 13.05 10.54
CA ALA A 36 9.66 13.49 9.93
C ALA A 36 9.61 13.48 8.39
N VAL A 37 10.71 13.12 7.73
CA VAL A 37 10.89 13.15 6.27
C VAL A 37 11.46 11.81 5.83
N ASP A 38 11.05 11.35 4.65
CA ASP A 38 11.47 10.07 4.05
C ASP A 38 11.07 8.86 4.89
N GLU A 39 9.81 8.87 5.27
CA GLU A 39 9.14 7.92 6.13
C GLU A 39 8.40 6.85 5.31
N ALA A 40 7.88 5.82 5.98
CA ALA A 40 7.31 4.63 5.35
C ALA A 40 6.18 5.00 4.39
N ALA A 41 5.30 5.94 4.78
CA ALA A 41 4.24 6.44 3.90
C ALA A 41 4.82 7.04 2.60
N GLU A 42 5.79 7.96 2.68
CA GLU A 42 6.42 8.59 1.52
C GLU A 42 7.16 7.57 0.66
N ALA A 43 7.90 6.66 1.28
CA ALA A 43 8.69 5.64 0.56
C ALA A 43 7.78 4.72 -0.26
N ILE A 44 6.64 4.31 0.30
CA ILE A 44 5.65 3.49 -0.40
C ILE A 44 5.05 4.25 -1.59
N ILE A 45 4.67 5.51 -1.40
CA ILE A 45 4.09 6.32 -2.50
C ILE A 45 5.12 6.59 -3.60
N LYS A 46 6.39 6.85 -3.24
CA LYS A 46 7.49 7.03 -4.21
C LYS A 46 7.77 5.77 -5.02
N GLU A 47 7.79 4.61 -4.37
CA GLU A 47 8.01 3.32 -5.05
C GLU A 47 6.85 3.00 -6.01
N LEU A 48 5.61 3.07 -5.53
CA LEU A 48 4.46 2.63 -6.31
C LEU A 48 4.05 3.64 -7.40
N ASN A 49 4.30 4.93 -7.18
CA ASN A 49 3.93 6.03 -8.07
C ASN A 49 2.45 5.96 -8.54
N PRO A 50 1.47 6.00 -7.60
CA PRO A 50 0.06 5.91 -7.92
C PRO A 50 -0.47 7.14 -8.66
N LEU A 51 -1.54 6.97 -9.44
CA LEU A 51 -2.27 8.07 -10.08
C LEU A 51 -3.05 8.91 -9.05
N ALA A 52 -3.54 8.25 -8.00
CA ALA A 52 -4.14 8.89 -6.84
C ALA A 52 -3.97 7.97 -5.62
N TYR A 53 -3.88 8.55 -4.43
CA TYR A 53 -3.82 7.81 -3.18
C TYR A 53 -4.60 8.52 -2.07
N PHE A 54 -4.96 7.75 -1.05
CA PHE A 54 -5.54 8.26 0.18
C PHE A 54 -5.05 7.42 1.35
N ILE A 55 -4.41 8.05 2.32
CA ILE A 55 -3.96 7.39 3.55
C ILE A 55 -5.05 7.57 4.60
N VAL A 56 -5.52 6.47 5.19
CA VAL A 56 -6.59 6.51 6.20
C VAL A 56 -6.01 7.06 7.50
N ASN A 57 -6.63 8.12 8.04
CA ASN A 57 -6.23 8.75 9.29
C ASN A 57 -6.74 7.98 10.52
N ASP A 58 -6.29 6.74 10.68
CA ASP A 58 -6.48 5.91 11.88
C ASP A 58 -5.30 4.96 12.09
N ALA A 59 -5.40 4.08 13.10
CA ALA A 59 -4.35 3.10 13.41
C ALA A 59 -4.40 1.83 12.53
N SER A 60 -5.16 1.83 11.43
CA SER A 60 -5.31 0.64 10.57
C SER A 60 -4.14 0.45 9.60
N GLY A 61 -3.33 1.49 9.37
CA GLY A 61 -2.24 1.44 8.40
C GLY A 61 -2.72 1.29 6.96
N VAL A 62 -3.95 1.69 6.66
CA VAL A 62 -4.56 1.51 5.34
C VAL A 62 -4.22 2.65 4.39
N ILE A 63 -3.80 2.29 3.17
CA ILE A 63 -3.62 3.21 2.05
C ILE A 63 -4.49 2.73 0.89
N HIS A 64 -5.38 3.59 0.39
CA HIS A 64 -6.11 3.37 -0.85
C HIS A 64 -5.32 3.91 -2.03
N LEU A 65 -5.15 3.10 -3.07
CA LEU A 65 -4.36 3.43 -4.25
C LEU A 65 -5.21 3.30 -5.52
N VAL A 66 -4.98 4.22 -6.46
CA VAL A 66 -5.40 4.11 -7.85
C VAL A 66 -4.14 4.05 -8.70
N MET A 67 -3.96 2.93 -9.39
CA MET A 67 -2.78 2.63 -10.20
C MET A 67 -3.15 2.60 -11.68
N ASP A 68 -2.18 2.91 -12.54
CA ASP A 68 -2.32 2.72 -13.98
C ASP A 68 -2.61 1.24 -14.34
N ALA A 69 -3.27 1.02 -15.48
CA ALA A 69 -3.63 -0.32 -15.96
C ALA A 69 -2.43 -1.28 -16.13
N SER A 70 -1.20 -0.75 -16.27
CA SER A 70 0.03 -1.55 -16.27
C SER A 70 0.24 -2.34 -14.96
N TYR A 71 -0.27 -1.85 -13.84
CA TYR A 71 -0.21 -2.52 -12.53
C TYR A 71 -1.48 -3.31 -12.26
N SER A 72 -1.58 -4.49 -12.88
CA SER A 72 -2.77 -5.37 -12.81
C SER A 72 -2.72 -6.44 -11.72
N SER A 73 -1.63 -6.52 -10.96
CA SER A 73 -1.40 -7.58 -9.98
C SER A 73 -1.19 -7.03 -8.57
N ALA A 74 -2.11 -7.35 -7.67
CA ALA A 74 -1.97 -7.02 -6.25
C ALA A 74 -0.74 -7.68 -5.61
N SER A 75 -0.43 -8.93 -5.98
CA SER A 75 0.73 -9.65 -5.44
C SER A 75 2.06 -9.05 -5.90
N GLU A 76 2.11 -8.46 -7.09
CA GLU A 76 3.29 -7.74 -7.56
C GLU A 76 3.50 -6.47 -6.75
N LEU A 77 2.45 -5.67 -6.56
CA LEU A 77 2.51 -4.46 -5.72
C LEU A 77 2.92 -4.80 -4.29
N GLN A 78 2.37 -5.87 -3.73
CA GLN A 78 2.74 -6.38 -2.42
C GLN A 78 4.24 -6.76 -2.35
N ALA A 79 4.74 -7.48 -3.35
CA ALA A 79 6.14 -7.85 -3.41
C ALA A 79 7.05 -6.62 -3.50
N ARG A 80 6.67 -5.61 -4.29
CA ARG A 80 7.40 -4.33 -4.39
C ARG A 80 7.46 -3.62 -3.05
N ILE A 81 6.32 -3.46 -2.37
CA ILE A 81 6.27 -2.84 -1.04
C ILE A 81 7.23 -3.54 -0.08
N ARG A 82 7.15 -4.87 0.04
CA ARG A 82 7.98 -5.66 0.97
C ARG A 82 9.47 -5.69 0.64
N MET A 83 9.88 -5.12 -0.49
CA MET A 83 11.28 -4.99 -0.89
C MET A 83 11.84 -3.57 -0.66
N ILE A 84 10.99 -2.59 -0.35
CA ILE A 84 11.41 -1.21 -0.07
C ILE A 84 12.21 -1.22 1.23
N GLY A 85 13.50 -0.85 1.17
CA GLY A 85 14.33 -0.81 2.39
C GLY A 85 14.64 -2.18 2.98
N LYS A 86 14.63 -3.25 2.17
CA LYS A 86 14.95 -4.61 2.66
C LYS A 86 16.28 -4.61 3.44
N ASP A 87 16.20 -5.08 4.68
CA ASP A 87 17.35 -5.18 5.57
C ASP A 87 18.41 -6.16 5.01
N PRO A 88 19.70 -5.96 5.34
CA PRO A 88 20.75 -6.85 4.91
C PRO A 88 20.58 -8.27 5.47
N ASP A 89 20.94 -9.28 4.66
CA ASP A 89 20.99 -10.69 5.06
C ASP A 89 21.78 -10.85 6.37
N PRO A 90 21.25 -11.52 7.43
CA PRO A 90 20.16 -12.51 7.44
C PRO A 90 18.78 -12.03 7.88
N ALA A 91 18.49 -10.73 7.82
CA ALA A 91 17.22 -10.19 8.28
C ALA A 91 16.02 -10.70 7.45
N THR A 92 14.94 -11.06 8.15
CA THR A 92 13.65 -11.43 7.54
C THR A 92 12.65 -10.28 7.55
N THR A 93 13.05 -9.13 8.08
CA THR A 93 12.27 -7.90 8.18
C THR A 93 12.60 -6.96 7.03
N THR A 94 11.70 -6.02 6.81
CA THR A 94 11.87 -4.94 5.86
C THR A 94 11.42 -3.69 6.59
N SER A 95 12.38 -2.89 7.07
CA SER A 95 12.08 -1.68 7.81
C SER A 95 12.43 -0.43 7.01
N ILE A 96 11.63 0.63 7.17
CA ILE A 96 11.80 1.88 6.44
C ILE A 96 11.73 3.07 7.37
N GLY A 97 12.47 4.12 7.00
CA GLY A 97 12.40 5.43 7.62
C GLY A 97 13.20 5.53 8.92
N PRO A 98 13.31 6.75 9.48
CA PRO A 98 13.99 6.99 10.75
C PRO A 98 13.33 6.25 11.93
N ASN A 99 12.03 5.97 11.83
CA ASN A 99 11.23 5.29 12.84
C ASN A 99 11.30 3.75 12.73
N ASP A 100 12.10 3.22 11.80
CA ASP A 100 12.41 1.79 11.62
C ASP A 100 11.15 0.92 11.55
N ILE A 101 10.17 1.35 10.75
CA ILE A 101 8.87 0.69 10.66
C ILE A 101 8.97 -0.56 9.81
N ASP A 102 8.76 -1.72 10.44
CA ASP A 102 8.64 -3.00 9.74
C ASP A 102 7.36 -3.08 8.89
N ILE A 103 7.54 -3.25 7.59
CA ILE A 103 6.51 -3.37 6.56
C ILE A 103 6.51 -4.76 5.88
N SER A 104 7.32 -5.70 6.36
CA SER A 104 7.52 -7.01 5.71
C SER A 104 6.26 -7.88 5.61
N GLY A 105 5.25 -7.63 6.44
CA GLY A 105 3.96 -8.31 6.43
C GLY A 105 2.89 -7.63 5.57
N SER A 106 3.14 -6.43 5.04
CA SER A 106 2.13 -5.60 4.36
C SER A 106 1.35 -6.36 3.29
N ASP A 107 0.04 -6.18 3.25
CA ASP A 107 -0.89 -6.90 2.37
C ASP A 107 -1.53 -5.95 1.34
N VAL A 108 -1.79 -6.46 0.14
CA VAL A 108 -2.41 -5.69 -0.95
C VAL A 108 -3.57 -6.47 -1.55
N VAL A 109 -4.73 -5.85 -1.58
CA VAL A 109 -5.96 -6.45 -2.10
C VAL A 109 -6.55 -5.56 -3.20
N ALA A 110 -6.94 -6.16 -4.33
CA ALA A 110 -7.68 -5.45 -5.36
C ALA A 110 -9.06 -5.01 -4.83
N ALA A 111 -9.42 -3.76 -5.07
CA ALA A 111 -10.73 -3.26 -4.69
C ALA A 111 -11.83 -3.98 -5.49
N SER A 112 -13.01 -4.11 -4.88
CA SER A 112 -14.22 -4.62 -5.55
C SER A 112 -15.20 -3.51 -5.94
N SER A 113 -15.04 -2.32 -5.35
CA SER A 113 -15.91 -1.14 -5.54
C SER A 113 -15.21 0.15 -5.12
N ILE A 114 -15.68 1.29 -5.62
CA ILE A 114 -15.31 2.64 -5.17
C ILE A 114 -16.58 3.30 -4.60
N THR A 115 -16.46 3.95 -3.46
CA THR A 115 -17.53 4.77 -2.87
C THR A 115 -17.05 6.23 -2.83
N VAL A 116 -17.86 7.14 -3.36
CA VAL A 116 -17.61 8.59 -3.34
C VAL A 116 -18.78 9.20 -2.55
N ALA A 117 -18.47 9.92 -1.47
CA ALA A 117 -19.45 10.51 -0.55
C ALA A 117 -19.21 12.02 -0.42
#